data_AF-A0A5P3AFS8-F1
#
_entry.id   AF-A0A5P3AFS8-F1
#
_cell.length_a   1.000
_cell.length_b   1.000
_cell.length_c   1.000
_cell.angle_alpha   90.00
_cell.angle_beta   90.00
_cell.angle_gamma   90.00
#
_symmetry.space_group_name_H-M   'P 1'
#
loop_
_entity.id
_entity.type
_entity.pdbx_description
1 polymer ?
#
loop_
_entity_poly.entity_id
_entity_poly.type
_entity_poly.pdbx_seq_one_letter_code
_entity_poly.pdbx_strand_id
1 'polypeptide(L)'
;MRMVQVRIWGSLASATDDQTEVEIEASTLRELLDGLAEKYPGLKPQLDRGVSVAIDGKVYNDSWFTPIQPDSEVVLLARLRGG
;
A
#
# COMPACT_ATOMS: atom_id res chain seq x y z
N MET A 1 3.76 15.57 -6.27
CA MET A 1 3.33 14.39 -5.49
C MET A 1 2.43 14.87 -4.38
N ARG A 2 1.52 14.03 -3.89
CA ARG A 2 0.55 14.40 -2.84
C ARG A 2 0.67 13.40 -1.69
N MET A 3 0.37 13.83 -0.48
CA MET A 3 0.35 12.95 0.69
C MET A 3 -0.88 12.07 0.64
N VAL A 4 -0.68 10.76 0.76
CA VAL A 4 -1.72 9.74 0.82
C VAL A 4 -1.62 9.01 2.15
N GLN A 5 -2.72 8.94 2.88
CA GLN A 5 -2.81 8.13 4.09
C GLN A 5 -3.09 6.68 3.68
N VAL A 6 -2.22 5.77 4.11
CA VAL A 6 -2.32 4.34 3.84
C VAL A 6 -2.55 3.61 5.15
N ARG A 7 -3.64 2.84 5.20
CA ARG A 7 -3.94 1.95 6.32
C ARG A 7 -3.28 0.60 6.08
N ILE A 8 -2.49 0.13 7.04
CA ILE A 8 -1.78 -1.14 6.99
C ILE A 8 -2.60 -2.19 7.71
N TRP A 9 -3.07 -3.19 6.96
CA TRP A 9 -4.01 -4.18 7.50
C TRP A 9 -3.31 -5.45 8.01
N GLY A 10 -3.76 -5.91 9.17
CA GLY A 10 -3.43 -7.24 9.71
C GLY A 10 -1.93 -7.45 9.95
N SER A 11 -1.40 -8.58 9.48
CA SER A 11 -0.02 -9.00 9.72
C SER A 11 1.04 -8.15 9.01
N LEU A 12 0.65 -7.19 8.17
CA LEU A 12 1.60 -6.26 7.55
C LEU A 12 2.05 -5.14 8.50
N ALA A 13 1.28 -4.83 9.55
CA ALA A 13 1.61 -3.75 10.48
C ALA A 13 2.94 -3.99 11.21
N SER A 14 3.30 -5.25 11.47
CA SER A 14 4.59 -5.59 12.08
C SER A 14 5.80 -5.31 11.18
N ALA A 15 5.57 -5.07 9.88
CA ALA A 15 6.58 -4.67 8.91
C ALA A 15 6.69 -3.14 8.75
N THR A 16 5.83 -2.37 9.44
CA THR A 16 5.78 -0.90 9.44
C THR A 16 6.00 -0.33 10.85
N ASP A 17 6.91 -0.93 11.63
CA ASP A 17 7.18 -0.55 13.03
C ASP A 17 5.92 -0.51 13.91
N ASP A 18 5.01 -1.46 13.69
CA ASP A 18 3.70 -1.56 14.33
C ASP A 18 2.74 -0.38 14.06
N GLN A 19 3.07 0.49 13.09
CA GLN A 19 2.17 1.54 12.62
C GLN A 19 1.09 0.94 11.73
N THR A 20 -0.17 1.23 12.05
CA THR A 20 -1.35 0.79 11.29
C THR A 20 -1.83 1.83 10.30
N GLU A 21 -1.30 3.05 10.37
CA GLU A 21 -1.58 4.14 9.43
C GLU A 21 -0.28 4.89 9.17
N VAL A 22 0.05 5.08 7.89
CA VAL A 22 1.28 5.73 7.46
C VAL A 22 0.98 6.68 6.32
N GLU A 23 1.74 7.77 6.23
CA GLU A 23 1.61 8.71 5.12
C GLU A 23 2.77 8.54 4.13
N ILE A 24 2.44 8.53 2.84
CA ILE A 24 3.37 8.36 1.72
C ILE A 24 3.04 9.38 0.63
N GLU A 25 4.07 10.00 0.06
CA GLU A 25 3.91 10.86 -1.11
C GLU A 25 3.77 10.01 -2.38
N ALA A 26 2.57 9.98 -2.96
CA ALA A 26 2.31 9.20 -4.17
C ALA A 26 1.14 9.79 -4.97
N SER A 27 1.14 9.52 -6.26
CA SER A 27 0.05 9.84 -7.20
C SER A 27 -0.47 8.59 -7.90
N THR A 28 0.25 7.48 -7.82
CA THR A 28 -0.09 6.19 -8.43
C THR A 28 0.20 5.03 -7.48
N LEU A 29 -0.41 3.87 -7.73
CA LEU A 29 -0.14 2.65 -6.97
C LEU A 29 1.36 2.30 -6.97
N ARG A 30 2.05 2.43 -8.10
CA ARG A 30 3.50 2.16 -8.16
C ARG A 30 4.29 3.08 -7.22
N GLU A 31 4.08 4.39 -7.33
CA GLU A 31 4.77 5.38 -6.47
C GLU A 31 4.50 5.11 -4.99
N LEU A 32 3.27 4.70 -4.65
CA LEU A 32 2.92 4.35 -3.29
C LEU A 32 3.73 3.15 -2.77
N LEU A 33 3.80 2.07 -3.56
CA LEU A 33 4.52 0.86 -3.16
C LEU A 33 6.04 1.10 -3.09
N ASP A 34 6.58 1.89 -4.03
CA ASP A 34 7.99 2.30 -4.02
C ASP A 34 8.29 3.14 -2.76
N GLY A 35 7.46 4.13 -2.43
CA GLY A 35 7.61 4.96 -1.24
C GLY A 35 7.47 4.17 0.08
N LEU A 36 6.55 3.20 0.14
CA LEU A 36 6.43 2.28 1.27
C LEU A 36 7.69 1.42 1.43
N ALA A 37 8.24 0.90 0.34
CA ALA A 37 9.46 0.10 0.35
C ALA A 37 10.69 0.92 0.82
N GLU A 38 10.76 2.19 0.45
CA GLU A 38 11.82 3.10 0.87
C GLU A 38 11.70 3.46 2.35
N LYS A 39 10.51 3.85 2.80
CA LYS A 39 10.27 4.28 4.19
C LYS A 39 10.29 3.12 5.17
N TYR A 40 9.80 1.95 4.78
CA TYR A 40 9.71 0.75 5.60
C TYR A 40 10.39 -0.44 4.90
N PRO A 41 11.73 -0.58 5.03
CA PRO A 41 12.46 -1.69 4.40
C PRO A 41 11.96 -3.09 4.82
N GLY A 42 11.35 -3.21 6.01
CA GLY A 42 10.70 -4.44 6.48
C GLY A 42 9.51 -4.90 5.63
N LEU A 43 8.87 -4.00 4.87
CA LEU A 43 7.80 -4.34 3.94
C LEU A 43 8.30 -4.93 2.63
N LYS A 44 9.55 -4.68 2.21
CA LYS A 44 10.08 -5.12 0.91
C LYS A 44 9.82 -6.61 0.62
N PRO A 45 10.09 -7.56 1.54
CA PRO A 45 9.81 -8.96 1.28
C PRO A 45 8.33 -9.28 1.05
N GLN A 46 7.41 -8.52 1.64
CA GLN A 46 5.97 -8.67 1.40
C GLN A 46 5.58 -8.09 0.04
N LEU A 47 6.10 -6.91 -0.29
CA LEU A 47 5.89 -6.25 -1.58
C LEU A 47 6.40 -7.11 -2.75
N ASP A 48 7.59 -7.70 -2.61
CA ASP A 48 8.20 -8.60 -3.61
C ASP A 48 7.38 -9.89 -3.83
N ARG A 49 6.74 -10.40 -2.77
CA ARG A 49 5.81 -11.55 -2.85
C ARG A 49 4.47 -11.19 -3.47
N GLY A 50 4.22 -9.90 -3.69
CA GLY A 50 2.96 -9.32 -4.11
C GLY A 50 2.08 -8.98 -2.91
N VAL A 51 1.30 -7.92 -3.07
CA VAL A 51 0.32 -7.42 -2.11
C VAL A 51 -0.98 -7.09 -2.83
N SER A 52 -2.03 -6.85 -2.04
CA SER A 52 -3.29 -6.30 -2.54
C SER A 52 -3.45 -4.90 -1.98
N VAL A 53 -3.90 -3.95 -2.80
CA VAL A 53 -4.18 -2.58 -2.35
C VAL A 53 -5.64 -2.26 -2.66
N ALA A 54 -6.40 -1.91 -1.64
CA ALA A 54 -7.73 -1.35 -1.83
C ALA A 54 -7.61 0.17 -1.98
N ILE A 55 -8.18 0.72 -3.05
CA ILE A 55 -8.32 2.16 -3.28
C ILE A 55 -9.81 2.42 -3.49
N ASP A 56 -10.41 3.21 -2.60
CA ASP A 56 -11.84 3.57 -2.64
C ASP A 56 -12.76 2.34 -2.76
N GLY A 57 -12.45 1.31 -1.97
CA GLY A 57 -13.19 0.04 -1.92
C GLY A 57 -12.93 -0.93 -3.08
N LYS A 58 -12.06 -0.58 -4.04
CA LYS A 58 -11.67 -1.48 -5.14
C LYS A 58 -10.29 -2.07 -4.89
N VAL A 59 -10.16 -3.39 -5.00
CA VAL A 59 -8.89 -4.10 -4.77
C VAL A 59 -8.09 -4.24 -6.06
N TYR A 60 -6.81 -3.90 -5.99
CA TYR A 60 -5.83 -3.99 -7.05
C TYR A 60 -4.66 -4.87 -6.61
N ASN A 61 -4.23 -5.79 -7.48
CA ASN A 61 -3.08 -6.67 -7.23
C ASN A 61 -1.87 -6.32 -8.11
N ASP A 62 -2.11 -5.95 -9.37
CA ASP A 62 -1.05 -5.74 -10.37
C ASP A 62 -1.33 -4.52 -11.28
N SER A 63 -2.07 -3.53 -10.76
CA SER A 63 -2.49 -2.34 -11.55
C SER A 63 -1.64 -1.11 -11.22
N TRP A 64 -0.37 -1.16 -11.63
CA TRP A 64 0.68 -0.20 -11.25
C TRP A 64 0.34 1.28 -11.52
N PHE A 65 -0.41 1.56 -12.59
CA PHE A 65 -0.75 2.91 -13.03
C PHE A 65 -2.11 3.40 -12.51
N THR A 66 -2.74 2.67 -11.57
CA THR A 66 -3.97 3.15 -10.93
C THR A 66 -3.68 4.48 -10.24
N PRO A 67 -4.39 5.57 -10.63
CA PRO A 67 -4.23 6.86 -9.99
C PRO A 67 -4.81 6.84 -8.58
N ILE A 68 -4.15 7.56 -7.67
CA ILE A 68 -4.63 7.76 -6.29
C ILE A 68 -5.02 9.23 -6.15
N GLN A 69 -6.25 9.48 -5.71
CA GLN A 69 -6.72 10.83 -5.43
C GLN A 69 -6.29 11.26 -4.02
N PRO A 70 -6.10 12.56 -3.76
CA PRO A 70 -5.69 13.03 -2.44
C PRO A 70 -6.68 12.71 -1.31
N ASP A 71 -7.94 12.43 -1.65
CA ASP A 71 -9.01 12.01 -0.74
C ASP A 71 -9.31 10.51 -0.79
N SER A 72 -8.53 9.73 -1.55
CA SER A 72 -8.75 8.29 -1.67
C SER A 72 -8.48 7.56 -0.36
N GLU A 73 -9.36 6.64 0.03
CA GLU A 73 -9.09 5.70 1.11
C GLU A 73 -8.20 4.56 0.57
N VAL A 74 -6.98 4.45 1.10
CA VAL A 74 -6.02 3.42 0.68
C VAL A 74 -5.73 2.44 1.80
N VAL A 75 -5.89 1.14 1.51
CA VAL A 75 -5.59 0.05 2.46
C VAL A 75 -4.62 -0.93 1.82
N LEU A 76 -3.48 -1.15 2.47
CA LEU A 76 -2.51 -2.18 2.11
C LEU A 76 -2.87 -3.50 2.80
N LEU A 77 -3.02 -4.55 2.00
CA LEU A 77 -3.43 -5.88 2.42
C LEU A 77 -2.38 -6.90 2.00
N ALA A 78 -2.21 -7.95 2.79
CA ALA A 78 -1.51 -9.15 2.32
C ALA A 78 -2.21 -9.67 1.06
N ARG A 79 -1.44 -10.22 0.10
CA ARG A 79 -1.96 -10.65 -1.19
C ARG A 79 -3.18 -11.55 -1.03
N LEU A 80 -4.32 -11.07 -1.49
CA LEU A 80 -5.55 -11.85 -1.53
C LEU A 80 -5.43 -12.84 -2.68
N ARG A 81 -5.36 -14.14 -2.37
CA ARG A 81 -5.57 -15.19 -3.36
C ARG A 81 -7.07 -15.28 -3.58
N GLY A 82 -7.52 -14.93 -4.80
CA GLY A 82 -8.90 -15.16 -5.20
C GLY A 82 -9.26 -16.63 -5.02
N GLY A 83 -10.43 -16.89 -4.42
CA GLY A 83 -11.03 -18.23 -4.38
C GLY A 83 -11.54 -18.66 -5.74
#